data_AF-A0A933ZJT4-F1
#
_entry.id   AF-A0A933ZJT4-F1
#
_cell.length_a   1.000
_cell.length_b   1.000
_cell.length_c   1.000
_cell.angle_alpha   90.00
_cell.angle_beta   90.00
_cell.angle_gamma   90.00
#
_symmetry.space_group_name_H-M   'P 1'
#
loop_
_entity.id
_entity.type
_entity.pdbx_description
1 polymer ?
#
loop_
_entity_poly.entity_id
_entity_poly.type
_entity_poly.pdbx_seq_one_letter_code
_entity_poly.pdbx_strand_id
1 'polypeptide(L)'
;MRPVPSNLLWPVLALGFAALPACTRQPDKLEETLRRIESPIPQERSTGFNDLADLLNRGELTSELVARHGARTLSAYSARHPRLLEGQSDAPAVCGSWVDAEPYRQLRYEAQLLLDLLGMLSTTDAEARLRDAALLKDRRLKFFALSGLLQQGRSVDASAVADVAADDEMRNLLFESLVEHGQSALFPPALMTQEALARGDLVRWLTFPTELGCEPNEIEFVKTAASDAGEWFIFRFKASAPAIPEPGAWKAGAAGPYPRNAQPTARPGAGTRADFAAWESDTPEGHLQRLRGGDAATPAAQP
;
A
#
# COMPACT_ATOMS: atom_id res chain seq x y z
N MET A 1 7.39 -24.14 15.58
CA MET A 1 6.98 -23.25 14.47
C MET A 1 5.53 -23.55 14.13
N ARG A 2 4.60 -22.63 14.38
CA ARG A 2 3.24 -22.73 13.83
C ARG A 2 3.23 -22.06 12.45
N PRO A 3 2.59 -22.62 11.43
CA PRO A 3 2.43 -21.94 10.15
C PRO A 3 1.53 -20.72 10.37
N VAL A 4 2.03 -19.55 9.98
CA VAL A 4 1.21 -18.34 9.84
C VAL A 4 0.32 -18.54 8.60
N PRO A 5 -1.00 -18.33 8.69
CA PRO A 5 -1.87 -18.50 7.53
C PRO A 5 -1.59 -17.40 6.49
N SER A 6 -1.19 -17.80 5.29
CA SER A 6 -0.81 -16.95 4.15
C SER A 6 -1.99 -16.25 3.45
N ASN A 7 -3.05 -15.88 4.17
CA ASN A 7 -4.26 -15.28 3.59
C ASN A 7 -4.52 -13.91 4.21
N LEU A 8 -3.76 -12.90 3.77
CA LEU A 8 -4.12 -11.47 3.78
C LEU A 8 -3.25 -10.82 2.69
N LEU A 9 -3.42 -11.29 1.46
CA LEU A 9 -2.82 -10.67 0.28
C LEU A 9 -3.58 -9.38 -0.01
N TRP A 10 -2.83 -8.31 -0.23
CA TRP A 10 -3.23 -7.18 -1.05
C TRP A 10 -2.68 -7.41 -2.47
N PRO A 11 -3.44 -7.97 -3.43
CA PRO A 11 -3.11 -7.96 -4.83
C PRO A 11 -4.10 -7.04 -5.56
N VAL A 12 -3.89 -5.73 -5.48
CA VAL A 12 -4.34 -4.79 -6.50
C VAL A 12 -3.20 -3.77 -6.58
N LEU A 13 -2.10 -4.09 -7.25
CA LEU A 13 -1.90 -3.65 -8.65
C LEU A 13 -0.87 -4.48 -9.44
N ALA A 14 -0.21 -5.49 -8.85
CA ALA A 14 0.90 -6.18 -9.52
C ALA A 14 0.50 -7.47 -10.29
N LEU A 15 -0.61 -7.47 -11.04
CA LEU A 15 -0.94 -8.59 -11.93
C LEU A 15 -0.72 -8.20 -13.39
N GLY A 16 0.51 -8.48 -13.86
CA GLY A 16 0.73 -8.73 -15.27
C GLY A 16 -0.24 -9.81 -15.75
N PHE A 17 -0.89 -9.55 -16.89
CA PHE A 17 -1.88 -10.40 -17.55
C PHE A 17 -1.32 -11.80 -17.86
N ALA A 18 -1.26 -12.69 -16.87
CA ALA A 18 -1.22 -14.13 -17.11
C ALA A 18 -2.66 -14.60 -17.22
N ALA A 19 -3.02 -15.15 -18.38
CA ALA A 19 -4.35 -15.68 -18.66
C ALA A 19 -4.66 -16.85 -17.70
N LEU A 20 -5.34 -16.56 -16.60
CA LEU A 20 -5.92 -17.56 -15.73
C LEU A 20 -7.08 -18.25 -16.46
N PRO A 21 -7.33 -19.55 -16.20
CA PRO A 21 -8.45 -20.27 -16.79
C PRO A 21 -9.75 -19.55 -16.46
N ALA A 22 -10.71 -19.59 -17.38
CA ALA A 22 -12.00 -18.90 -17.30
C ALA A 22 -12.76 -19.29 -16.03
N CYS A 23 -12.46 -18.61 -14.92
CA CYS A 23 -13.24 -18.65 -13.71
C CYS A 23 -14.64 -18.18 -14.09
N THR A 24 -15.66 -18.98 -13.79
CA THR A 24 -17.05 -18.66 -14.10
C THR A 24 -17.39 -17.31 -13.49
N ARG A 25 -17.40 -16.26 -14.32
CA ARG A 25 -17.71 -14.89 -13.90
C ARG A 25 -19.14 -14.85 -13.40
N GLN A 26 -19.34 -14.45 -12.15
CA GLN A 26 -20.65 -14.41 -11.51
C GLN A 26 -21.15 -12.97 -11.43
N PRO A 27 -21.85 -12.45 -12.46
CA PRO A 27 -22.31 -11.06 -12.47
C PRO A 27 -23.21 -10.72 -11.27
N ASP A 28 -23.99 -11.70 -10.81
CA ASP A 28 -24.92 -11.55 -9.67
C ASP A 28 -24.19 -11.25 -8.34
N LYS A 29 -22.92 -11.65 -8.20
CA LYS A 29 -22.15 -11.39 -6.99
C LYS A 29 -21.86 -9.90 -6.81
N LEU A 30 -21.42 -9.20 -7.86
CA LEU A 30 -21.10 -7.77 -7.73
C LEU A 30 -22.35 -6.95 -7.39
N GLU A 31 -23.50 -7.28 -7.98
CA GLU A 31 -24.75 -6.59 -7.65
C GLU A 31 -25.13 -6.77 -6.18
N GLU A 32 -25.09 -7.99 -5.66
CA GLU A 32 -25.39 -8.30 -4.27
C GLU A 32 -24.39 -7.62 -3.32
N THR A 33 -23.10 -7.63 -3.67
CA THR A 33 -22.04 -6.92 -2.96
C THR A 33 -22.33 -5.42 -2.87
N LEU A 34 -22.67 -4.76 -3.98
CA LEU A 34 -23.00 -3.33 -4.00
C LEU A 34 -24.29 -3.02 -3.23
N ARG A 35 -25.29 -3.91 -3.30
CA ARG A 35 -26.53 -3.79 -2.53
C ARG A 35 -26.25 -3.83 -1.03
N ARG A 36 -25.37 -4.71 -0.57
CA ARG A 36 -24.91 -4.77 0.84
C ARG A 36 -24.15 -3.51 1.25
N ILE A 37 -23.30 -2.96 0.37
CA ILE A 37 -22.56 -1.70 0.61
C ILE A 37 -23.50 -0.51 0.84
N GLU A 38 -24.67 -0.50 0.17
CA GLU A 38 -25.72 0.51 0.33
C GLU A 38 -26.63 0.25 1.55
N SER A 39 -26.50 -0.90 2.22
CA SER A 39 -27.34 -1.26 3.36
C SER A 39 -27.19 -0.23 4.50
N PRO A 40 -28.30 0.15 5.17
CA PRO A 40 -28.25 0.93 6.38
C PRO A 40 -27.66 0.13 7.56
N ILE A 41 -27.62 -1.20 7.48
CA ILE A 41 -27.13 -2.10 8.52
C ILE A 41 -25.59 -2.15 8.47
N PRO A 42 -24.85 -1.71 9.51
CA PRO A 42 -23.39 -1.64 9.47
C PRO A 42 -22.69 -2.98 9.20
N GLN A 43 -23.22 -4.08 9.73
CA GLN A 43 -22.64 -5.42 9.53
C GLN A 43 -22.75 -5.87 8.07
N GLU A 44 -23.90 -5.65 7.43
CA GLU A 44 -24.11 -5.98 6.02
C GLU A 44 -23.20 -5.13 5.14
N ARG A 45 -23.08 -3.83 5.45
CA ARG A 45 -22.17 -2.93 4.76
C ARG A 45 -20.72 -3.41 4.83
N SER A 46 -20.24 -3.72 6.04
CA SER A 46 -18.89 -4.26 6.26
C SER A 46 -18.66 -5.55 5.46
N THR A 47 -19.65 -6.45 5.46
CA THR A 47 -19.62 -7.68 4.65
C THR A 47 -19.52 -7.38 3.16
N GLY A 48 -20.31 -6.42 2.66
CA GLY A 48 -20.24 -5.97 1.27
C GLY A 48 -18.86 -5.46 0.87
N PHE A 49 -18.15 -4.72 1.71
CA PHE A 49 -16.78 -4.30 1.37
C PHE A 49 -15.76 -5.43 1.39
N ASN A 50 -15.89 -6.39 2.30
CA ASN A 50 -15.03 -7.56 2.30
C ASN A 50 -15.25 -8.41 1.04
N ASP A 51 -16.51 -8.62 0.65
CA ASP A 51 -16.86 -9.30 -0.60
C ASP A 51 -16.27 -8.56 -1.82
N LEU A 52 -16.34 -7.22 -1.84
CA LEU A 52 -15.78 -6.40 -2.92
C LEU A 52 -14.25 -6.53 -3.01
N ALA A 53 -13.56 -6.47 -1.88
CA ALA A 53 -12.12 -6.65 -1.83
C ALA A 53 -11.71 -8.03 -2.35
N ASP A 54 -12.42 -9.09 -1.95
CA ASP A 54 -12.20 -10.44 -2.45
C ASP A 54 -12.37 -10.56 -3.97
N LEU A 55 -13.39 -9.91 -4.54
CA LEU A 55 -13.60 -9.89 -6.00
C LEU A 55 -12.48 -9.18 -6.75
N LEU A 56 -12.01 -8.03 -6.24
CA LEU A 56 -10.87 -7.29 -6.80
C LEU A 56 -9.59 -8.13 -6.73
N ASN A 57 -9.29 -8.70 -5.57
CA ASN A 57 -8.08 -9.48 -5.32
C ASN A 57 -7.98 -10.75 -6.19
N ARG A 58 -9.12 -11.33 -6.57
CA ARG A 58 -9.18 -12.51 -7.45
C ARG A 58 -9.20 -12.15 -8.94
N GLY A 59 -9.23 -10.86 -9.29
CA GLY A 59 -9.37 -10.41 -10.67
C GLY A 59 -10.71 -10.83 -11.31
N GLU A 60 -11.75 -11.01 -10.49
CA GLU A 60 -13.07 -11.45 -10.96
C GLU A 60 -13.90 -10.29 -11.56
N LEU A 61 -13.45 -9.05 -11.36
CA LEU A 61 -14.09 -7.84 -11.90
C LEU A 61 -13.51 -7.45 -13.26
N THR A 62 -14.40 -7.13 -14.20
CA THR A 62 -14.04 -6.59 -15.53
C THR A 62 -14.68 -5.23 -15.72
N SER A 63 -14.11 -4.37 -16.56
CA SER A 63 -14.70 -3.05 -16.85
C SER A 63 -16.14 -3.15 -17.37
N GLU A 64 -16.45 -4.19 -18.15
CA GLU A 64 -17.82 -4.44 -18.63
C GLU A 64 -18.78 -4.75 -17.48
N LEU A 65 -18.37 -5.61 -16.53
CA LEU A 65 -19.19 -5.95 -15.38
C LEU A 65 -19.41 -4.73 -14.47
N VAL A 66 -18.35 -3.97 -14.18
CA VAL A 66 -18.45 -2.77 -13.34
C VAL A 66 -19.32 -1.70 -14.02
N ALA A 67 -19.22 -1.54 -15.35
CA ALA A 67 -20.05 -0.60 -16.12
C ALA A 67 -21.55 -0.86 -15.97
N ARG A 68 -21.99 -2.13 -15.87
CA ARG A 68 -23.41 -2.48 -15.63
C ARG A 68 -23.94 -1.95 -14.31
N HIS A 69 -23.07 -1.71 -13.33
CA HIS A 69 -23.41 -1.20 -12.00
C HIS A 69 -22.86 0.20 -11.72
N GLY A 70 -22.42 0.94 -12.76
CA GLY A 70 -21.71 2.21 -12.59
C GLY A 70 -22.50 3.27 -11.79
N ALA A 71 -23.82 3.34 -11.94
CA ALA A 71 -24.66 4.26 -11.17
C ALA A 71 -24.62 3.96 -9.65
N ARG A 72 -24.60 2.69 -9.24
CA ARG A 72 -24.48 2.29 -7.84
C ARG A 72 -23.09 2.57 -7.30
N THR A 73 -22.04 2.26 -8.08
CA THR A 73 -20.66 2.60 -7.70
C THR A 73 -20.49 4.11 -7.44
N LEU A 74 -20.98 4.95 -8.36
CA LEU A 74 -20.96 6.41 -8.23
C LEU A 74 -21.74 6.89 -7.00
N SER A 75 -22.94 6.35 -6.78
CA SER A 75 -23.77 6.65 -5.61
C SER A 75 -23.06 6.29 -4.30
N ALA A 76 -22.51 5.07 -4.23
CA ALA A 76 -21.81 4.56 -3.05
C ALA A 76 -20.58 5.41 -2.67
N TYR A 77 -19.80 5.85 -3.66
CA TYR A 77 -18.69 6.77 -3.42
C TYR A 77 -19.17 8.16 -2.98
N SER A 78 -20.15 8.72 -3.70
CA SER A 78 -20.70 10.06 -3.42
C SER A 78 -21.29 10.16 -2.01
N ALA A 79 -21.91 9.09 -1.50
CA ALA A 79 -22.45 9.04 -0.15
C ALA A 79 -21.37 9.09 0.95
N ARG A 80 -20.12 8.72 0.64
CA ARG A 80 -19.00 8.67 1.59
C ARG A 80 -18.13 9.92 1.53
N HIS A 81 -18.05 10.55 0.36
CA HIS A 81 -17.16 11.66 0.10
C HIS A 81 -17.24 12.81 1.12
N PRO A 82 -18.42 13.29 1.57
CA PRO A 82 -18.48 14.34 2.59
C PRO A 82 -17.82 13.94 3.92
N ARG A 83 -18.00 12.68 4.34
CA ARG A 83 -17.41 12.15 5.58
C ARG A 83 -15.90 11.95 5.45
N LEU A 84 -15.41 11.68 4.24
CA LEU A 84 -13.97 11.65 3.97
C LEU A 84 -13.36 13.03 4.15
N LEU A 85 -14.02 14.08 3.65
CA LEU A 85 -13.55 15.46 3.82
C LEU A 85 -13.54 15.87 5.29
N GLU A 86 -14.59 15.54 6.03
CA GLU A 86 -14.74 15.88 7.45
C GLU A 86 -13.72 15.17 8.35
N GLY A 87 -13.35 13.93 8.03
CA GLY A 87 -12.39 13.16 8.82
C GLY A 87 -10.91 13.47 8.55
N GLN A 88 -10.61 14.30 7.55
CA GLN A 88 -9.22 14.64 7.20
C GLN A 88 -8.66 15.76 8.08
N SER A 89 -7.36 15.67 8.35
CA SER A 89 -6.64 16.64 9.19
C SER A 89 -5.37 17.14 8.49
N ASP A 90 -4.89 18.31 8.91
CA ASP A 90 -3.57 18.84 8.53
C ASP A 90 -2.44 18.25 9.39
N ALA A 91 -2.77 17.50 10.44
CA ALA A 91 -1.78 16.78 11.22
C ALA A 91 -1.10 15.69 10.38
N PRO A 92 0.17 15.33 10.67
CA PRO A 92 0.85 14.25 9.96
C PRO A 92 0.07 12.92 10.01
N ALA A 93 0.00 12.23 8.87
CA ALA A 93 -0.48 10.85 8.76
C ALA A 93 0.64 9.90 9.21
N VAL A 94 0.62 9.49 10.48
CA VAL A 94 1.63 8.61 11.09
C VAL A 94 0.92 7.66 12.04
N CYS A 95 1.60 6.60 12.50
CA CYS A 95 0.98 5.64 13.39
C CYS A 95 0.26 6.27 14.58
N GLY A 96 -1.02 5.94 14.73
CA GLY A 96 -1.89 6.41 15.80
C GLY A 96 -2.47 7.80 15.57
N SER A 97 -2.32 8.38 14.36
CA SER A 97 -2.93 9.66 14.00
C SER A 97 -4.34 9.49 13.40
N TRP A 98 -4.89 10.56 12.84
CA TRP A 98 -6.24 10.60 12.29
C TRP A 98 -6.50 9.57 11.18
N VAL A 99 -5.46 9.15 10.45
CA VAL A 99 -5.56 8.12 9.39
C VAL A 99 -5.82 6.71 9.92
N ASP A 100 -5.44 6.44 11.18
CA ASP A 100 -5.62 5.16 11.86
C ASP A 100 -6.83 5.17 12.82
N ALA A 101 -7.39 6.35 13.07
CA ALA A 101 -8.50 6.53 13.99
C ALA A 101 -9.82 6.03 13.38
N GLU A 102 -10.61 5.28 14.15
CA GLU A 102 -12.00 4.99 13.78
C GLU A 102 -12.88 6.23 14.00
N PRO A 103 -13.87 6.49 13.12
CA PRO A 103 -14.31 5.66 12.00
C PRO A 103 -13.59 5.95 10.67
N TYR A 104 -12.57 6.82 10.66
CA TYR A 104 -11.93 7.29 9.43
C TYR A 104 -11.15 6.17 8.74
N ARG A 105 -10.44 5.33 9.50
CA ARG A 105 -9.70 4.18 8.98
C ARG A 105 -10.59 3.22 8.19
N GLN A 106 -11.77 2.87 8.72
CA GLN A 106 -12.73 2.07 7.97
C GLN A 106 -13.23 2.81 6.73
N LEU A 107 -13.57 4.10 6.86
CA LEU A 107 -14.10 4.90 5.76
C LEU A 107 -13.10 5.06 4.59
N ARG A 108 -11.82 5.28 4.87
CA ARG A 108 -10.78 5.39 3.83
C ARG A 108 -10.56 4.05 3.11
N TYR A 109 -10.63 2.92 3.81
CA TYR A 109 -10.58 1.60 3.19
C TYR A 109 -11.76 1.38 2.23
N GLU A 110 -12.99 1.70 2.67
CA GLU A 110 -14.18 1.61 1.81
C GLU A 110 -14.07 2.52 0.56
N ALA A 111 -13.60 3.75 0.76
CA ALA A 111 -13.44 4.72 -0.32
C ALA A 111 -12.40 4.28 -1.35
N GLN A 112 -11.30 3.69 -0.91
CA GLN A 112 -10.30 3.13 -1.80
C GLN A 112 -10.93 2.10 -2.76
N LEU A 113 -11.65 1.10 -2.24
CA LEU A 113 -12.22 0.04 -3.07
C LEU A 113 -13.18 0.60 -4.12
N LEU A 114 -13.91 1.66 -3.76
CA LEU A 114 -14.80 2.37 -4.68
C LEU A 114 -14.01 3.18 -5.72
N LEU A 115 -12.87 3.79 -5.38
CA LEU A 115 -12.00 4.48 -6.33
C LEU A 115 -11.39 3.51 -7.35
N ASP A 116 -11.02 2.30 -6.94
CA ASP A 116 -10.59 1.24 -7.86
C ASP A 116 -11.71 0.91 -8.88
N LEU A 117 -12.95 0.75 -8.41
CA LEU A 117 -14.09 0.55 -9.31
C LEU A 117 -14.35 1.73 -10.23
N LEU A 118 -14.18 2.97 -9.75
CA LEU A 118 -14.31 4.17 -10.59
C LEU A 118 -13.23 4.20 -11.68
N GLY A 119 -12.00 3.74 -11.40
CA GLY A 119 -10.95 3.56 -12.41
C GLY A 119 -11.35 2.64 -13.56
N MET A 120 -12.21 1.65 -13.30
CA MET A 120 -12.75 0.74 -14.31
C MET A 120 -13.92 1.33 -15.12
N LEU A 121 -14.47 2.48 -14.72
CA LEU A 121 -15.59 3.17 -15.37
C LEU A 121 -15.11 4.33 -16.24
N SER A 122 -15.04 4.16 -17.56
CA SER A 122 -14.64 5.24 -18.48
C SER A 122 -15.75 6.27 -18.78
N THR A 123 -16.46 6.74 -17.74
CA THR A 123 -17.51 7.76 -17.87
C THR A 123 -17.03 9.11 -17.36
N THR A 124 -17.62 10.20 -17.87
CA THR A 124 -17.30 11.58 -17.42
C THR A 124 -17.55 11.77 -15.93
N ASP A 125 -18.61 11.15 -15.38
CA ASP A 125 -18.92 11.25 -13.95
C ASP A 125 -17.87 10.54 -13.09
N ALA A 126 -17.41 9.36 -13.50
CA ALA A 126 -16.36 8.64 -12.79
C ALA A 126 -15.03 9.42 -12.83
N GLU A 127 -14.66 9.95 -14.00
CA GLU A 127 -13.50 10.83 -14.14
C GLU A 127 -13.60 12.04 -13.20
N ALA A 128 -14.75 12.72 -13.14
CA ALA A 128 -14.94 13.87 -12.26
C ALA A 128 -14.73 13.48 -10.78
N ARG A 129 -15.25 12.33 -10.33
CA ARG A 129 -15.04 11.84 -8.96
C ARG A 129 -13.59 11.49 -8.66
N LEU A 130 -12.87 10.90 -9.62
CA LEU A 130 -11.44 10.64 -9.46
C LEU A 130 -10.65 11.95 -9.39
N ARG A 131 -10.98 12.96 -10.20
CA ARG A 131 -10.34 14.28 -10.12
C ARG A 131 -10.60 14.97 -8.78
N ASP A 132 -11.82 14.90 -8.26
CA ASP A 132 -12.15 15.40 -6.92
C ASP A 132 -11.32 14.66 -5.84
N ALA A 133 -11.24 13.34 -5.94
CA ALA A 133 -10.50 12.49 -5.00
C ALA A 133 -8.99 12.75 -5.01
N ALA A 134 -8.41 13.12 -6.15
CA ALA A 134 -7.01 13.51 -6.27
C ALA A 134 -6.66 14.79 -5.49
N LEU A 135 -7.66 15.55 -5.02
CA LEU A 135 -7.50 16.76 -4.21
C LEU A 135 -7.60 16.50 -2.70
N LEU A 136 -7.94 15.28 -2.26
CA LEU A 136 -8.06 14.92 -0.83
C LEU A 136 -6.70 14.97 -0.12
N LYS A 137 -6.59 15.44 1.11
CA LYS A 137 -5.33 15.42 1.91
C LYS A 137 -4.75 14.01 2.13
N ASP A 138 -5.60 12.97 2.24
CA ASP A 138 -5.15 11.59 2.39
C ASP A 138 -4.46 11.08 1.11
N ARG A 139 -3.13 10.97 1.16
CA ARG A 139 -2.29 10.58 0.02
C ARG A 139 -2.57 9.17 -0.48
N ARG A 140 -3.07 8.27 0.37
CA ARG A 140 -3.53 6.96 -0.05
C ARG A 140 -4.74 7.08 -0.97
N LEU A 141 -5.74 7.88 -0.58
CA LEU A 141 -6.91 8.10 -1.44
C LEU A 141 -6.54 8.86 -2.72
N LYS A 142 -5.62 9.83 -2.65
CA LYS A 142 -5.04 10.45 -3.85
C LYS A 142 -4.42 9.41 -4.77
N PHE A 143 -3.59 8.49 -4.25
CA PHE A 143 -2.97 7.44 -5.04
C PHE A 143 -4.01 6.63 -5.84
N PHE A 144 -5.06 6.13 -5.19
CA PHE A 144 -6.10 5.35 -5.88
C PHE A 144 -6.86 6.18 -6.91
N ALA A 145 -7.08 7.46 -6.64
CA ALA A 145 -7.65 8.38 -7.61
C ALA A 145 -6.76 8.57 -8.86
N LEU A 146 -5.46 8.79 -8.66
CA LEU A 146 -4.48 8.92 -9.75
C LEU A 146 -4.34 7.63 -10.54
N SER A 147 -4.29 6.48 -9.87
CA SER A 147 -4.27 5.16 -10.52
C SER A 147 -5.51 4.92 -11.37
N GLY A 148 -6.69 5.28 -10.86
CA GLY A 148 -7.93 5.21 -11.64
C GLY A 148 -7.92 6.11 -12.88
N LEU A 149 -7.38 7.33 -12.78
CA LEU A 149 -7.20 8.21 -13.94
C LEU A 149 -6.24 7.61 -14.97
N LEU A 150 -5.11 7.06 -14.53
CA LEU A 150 -4.13 6.40 -15.41
C LEU A 150 -4.74 5.17 -16.11
N GLN A 151 -5.53 4.37 -15.38
CA GLN A 151 -6.25 3.22 -15.93
C GLN A 151 -7.24 3.62 -17.03
N GLN A 152 -7.87 4.78 -16.92
CA GLN A 152 -8.73 5.37 -17.96
C GLN A 152 -7.96 6.04 -19.10
N GLY A 153 -6.62 6.00 -19.08
CA GLY A 153 -5.77 6.69 -20.04
C GLY A 153 -5.84 8.22 -19.93
N ARG A 154 -6.17 8.75 -18.75
CA ARG A 154 -6.22 10.19 -18.49
C ARG A 154 -4.88 10.70 -17.98
N SER A 155 -4.59 11.95 -18.30
CA SER A 155 -3.44 12.67 -17.74
C SER A 155 -3.66 12.97 -16.27
N VAL A 156 -2.61 12.78 -15.48
CA VAL A 156 -2.54 13.15 -14.07
C VAL A 156 -1.65 14.37 -13.87
N ASP A 157 -1.95 15.16 -12.84
CA ASP A 157 -1.18 16.36 -12.50
C ASP A 157 0.15 15.99 -11.83
N ALA A 158 1.25 16.61 -12.29
CA ALA A 158 2.59 16.29 -11.80
C ALA A 158 2.81 16.69 -10.32
N SER A 159 2.12 17.73 -9.83
CA SER A 159 2.21 18.13 -8.43
C SER A 159 1.49 17.13 -7.52
N ALA A 160 0.34 16.59 -7.97
CA ALA A 160 -0.35 15.51 -7.27
C ALA A 160 0.49 14.22 -7.25
N VAL A 161 1.14 13.87 -8.37
CA VAL A 161 2.10 12.76 -8.44
C VAL A 161 3.25 12.97 -7.45
N ALA A 162 3.83 14.18 -7.40
CA ALA A 162 4.93 14.48 -6.49
C ALA A 162 4.52 14.39 -5.01
N ASP A 163 3.31 14.85 -4.66
CA ASP A 163 2.80 14.75 -3.29
C ASP A 163 2.58 13.30 -2.86
N VAL A 164 1.98 12.46 -3.72
CA VAL A 164 1.82 11.03 -3.43
C VAL A 164 3.18 10.31 -3.39
N ALA A 165 4.13 10.66 -4.26
CA ALA A 165 5.47 10.06 -4.25
C ALA A 165 6.25 10.40 -2.97
N ALA A 166 5.98 11.55 -2.34
CA ALA A 166 6.62 11.96 -1.09
C ALA A 166 6.19 11.06 0.09
N ASP A 167 5.04 10.39 -0.01
CA ASP A 167 4.53 9.44 0.97
C ASP A 167 5.29 8.12 0.92
N ASP A 168 5.87 7.66 2.03
CA ASP A 168 6.61 6.40 2.04
C ASP A 168 5.69 5.18 1.76
N GLU A 169 4.47 5.17 2.29
CA GLU A 169 3.50 4.08 2.09
C GLU A 169 3.09 3.93 0.62
N MET A 170 2.79 5.04 -0.06
CA MET A 170 2.29 5.02 -1.44
C MET A 170 3.37 5.09 -2.52
N ARG A 171 4.60 5.50 -2.22
CA ARG A 171 5.65 5.77 -3.22
C ARG A 171 5.84 4.64 -4.22
N ASN A 172 6.00 3.41 -3.73
CA ASN A 172 6.32 2.26 -4.57
C ASN A 172 5.12 1.87 -5.44
N LEU A 173 3.91 1.90 -4.87
CA LEU A 173 2.69 1.62 -5.63
C LEU A 173 2.46 2.65 -6.74
N LEU A 174 2.71 3.93 -6.47
CA LEU A 174 2.67 4.99 -7.47
C LEU A 174 3.71 4.77 -8.57
N PHE A 175 4.96 4.47 -8.19
CA PHE A 175 6.02 4.21 -9.16
C PHE A 175 5.66 3.05 -10.09
N GLU A 176 5.19 1.93 -9.54
CA GLU A 176 4.77 0.76 -10.31
C GLU A 176 3.61 1.10 -11.25
N SER A 177 2.57 1.78 -10.76
CA SER A 177 1.42 2.22 -11.56
C SER A 177 1.84 3.13 -12.73
N LEU A 178 2.73 4.10 -12.49
CA LEU A 178 3.25 4.97 -13.55
C LEU A 178 4.05 4.18 -14.60
N VAL A 179 4.87 3.23 -14.19
CA VAL A 179 5.61 2.36 -15.13
C VAL A 179 4.66 1.52 -15.97
N GLU A 180 3.67 0.89 -15.35
CA GLU A 180 2.67 0.05 -16.02
C GLU A 180 1.87 0.82 -17.09
N HIS A 181 1.63 2.12 -16.86
CA HIS A 181 0.95 3.01 -17.79
C HIS A 181 1.88 3.82 -18.71
N GLY A 182 3.19 3.56 -18.70
CA GLY A 182 4.17 4.26 -19.55
C GLY A 182 4.35 5.75 -19.20
N GLN A 183 4.04 6.14 -17.96
CA GLN A 183 4.11 7.51 -17.43
C GLN A 183 5.24 7.68 -16.39
N SER A 184 6.25 6.81 -16.38
CA SER A 184 7.35 6.84 -15.41
C SER A 184 8.13 8.17 -15.38
N ALA A 185 8.11 8.94 -16.48
CA ALA A 185 8.71 10.28 -16.55
C ALA A 185 8.06 11.31 -15.61
N LEU A 186 6.85 11.05 -15.09
CA LEU A 186 6.20 11.90 -14.09
C LEU A 186 6.74 11.67 -12.67
N PHE A 187 7.42 10.55 -12.42
CA PHE A 187 7.92 10.23 -11.09
C PHE A 187 9.05 11.18 -10.69
N PRO A 188 9.05 11.75 -9.46
CA PRO A 188 10.04 12.76 -9.07
C PRO A 188 11.48 12.22 -9.13
N PRO A 189 12.40 12.85 -9.89
CA PRO A 189 13.77 12.37 -10.03
C PRO A 189 14.53 12.24 -8.71
N ALA A 190 14.26 13.13 -7.74
CA ALA A 190 14.89 13.08 -6.41
C ALA A 190 14.51 11.83 -5.59
N LEU A 191 13.36 11.21 -5.90
CA LEU A 191 12.87 10.00 -5.25
C LEU A 191 13.14 8.75 -6.09
N MET A 192 13.68 8.92 -7.30
CA MET A 192 14.09 7.82 -8.19
C MET A 192 15.47 7.29 -7.78
N THR A 193 15.60 6.88 -6.52
CA THR A 193 16.81 6.28 -5.96
C THR A 193 16.46 4.94 -5.32
N GLN A 194 17.41 4.00 -5.30
CA GLN A 194 17.15 2.71 -4.70
C GLN A 194 16.90 2.82 -3.19
N GLU A 195 17.52 3.78 -2.51
CA GLU A 195 17.27 4.07 -1.09
C GLU A 195 15.82 4.52 -0.84
N ALA A 196 15.30 5.46 -1.64
CA ALA A 196 13.94 5.97 -1.47
C ALA A 196 12.87 4.90 -1.75
N LEU A 197 13.10 4.05 -2.76
CA LEU A 197 12.22 2.92 -3.07
C LEU A 197 12.32 1.80 -2.02
N ALA A 198 13.52 1.54 -1.49
CA ALA A 198 13.72 0.58 -0.41
C ALA A 198 13.06 1.04 0.90
N ARG A 199 13.08 2.35 1.19
CA ARG A 199 12.33 2.95 2.31
C ARG A 199 10.83 2.72 2.14
N GLY A 200 10.29 3.02 0.96
CA GLY A 200 8.85 2.83 0.69
C GLY A 200 8.43 1.37 0.82
N ASP A 201 9.28 0.44 0.37
CA ASP A 201 9.07 -0.99 0.52
C ASP A 201 9.03 -1.43 1.99
N LEU A 202 9.97 -0.95 2.81
CA LEU A 202 9.96 -1.22 4.25
C LEU A 202 8.74 -0.61 4.95
N VAL A 203 8.35 0.63 4.63
CA VAL A 203 7.15 1.24 5.21
C VAL A 203 5.90 0.45 4.83
N ARG A 204 5.76 0.06 3.56
CA ARG A 204 4.68 -0.82 3.11
C ARG A 204 4.66 -2.13 3.90
N TRP A 205 5.80 -2.78 4.12
CA TRP A 205 5.90 -3.97 4.97
C TRP A 205 5.38 -3.70 6.39
N LEU A 206 5.83 -2.61 7.01
CA LEU A 206 5.41 -2.24 8.36
C LEU A 206 3.89 -2.02 8.46
N THR A 207 3.23 -1.48 7.43
CA THR A 207 1.77 -1.28 7.45
C THR A 207 0.95 -2.57 7.48
N PHE A 208 1.54 -3.75 7.29
CA PHE A 208 0.79 -5.00 7.41
C PHE A 208 0.24 -5.19 8.84
N PRO A 209 -1.01 -5.65 9.02
CA PRO A 209 -1.62 -5.81 10.35
C PRO A 209 -0.86 -6.77 11.29
N THR A 210 -0.10 -7.71 10.73
CA THR A 210 0.74 -8.65 11.48
C THR A 210 2.11 -8.08 11.87
N GLU A 211 2.48 -6.94 11.31
CA GLU A 211 3.72 -6.23 11.58
C GLU A 211 3.43 -5.05 12.52
N LEU A 212 3.51 -3.81 12.03
CA LEU A 212 3.19 -2.61 12.78
C LEU A 212 1.72 -2.17 12.57
N GLY A 213 1.15 -2.42 11.39
CA GLY A 213 -0.25 -2.11 11.07
C GLY A 213 -0.53 -0.63 10.76
N CYS A 214 0.52 0.19 10.69
CA CYS A 214 0.51 1.64 10.44
C CYS A 214 1.90 2.08 9.95
N GLU A 215 2.04 3.31 9.46
CA GLU A 215 3.34 3.90 9.09
C GLU A 215 4.17 4.27 10.33
N PRO A 216 5.49 4.01 10.36
CA PRO A 216 6.32 4.41 11.49
C PRO A 216 6.30 5.95 11.68
N ASN A 217 6.46 6.41 12.92
CA ASN A 217 6.51 7.85 13.22
C ASN A 217 7.80 8.50 12.69
N GLU A 218 8.91 7.75 12.72
CA GLU A 218 10.21 8.16 12.21
C GLU A 218 10.87 6.97 11.51
N ILE A 219 11.58 7.22 10.42
CA ILE A 219 12.40 6.23 9.73
C ILE A 219 13.65 6.88 9.14
N GLU A 220 14.81 6.27 9.41
CA GLU A 220 16.12 6.77 9.01
C GLU A 220 16.91 5.69 8.28
N PHE A 221 17.51 6.08 7.15
CA PHE A 221 18.49 5.23 6.47
C PHE A 221 19.79 5.21 7.28
N VAL A 222 20.33 4.01 7.49
CA VAL A 222 21.56 3.82 8.25
C VAL A 222 22.71 3.50 7.30
N LYS A 223 22.57 2.47 6.47
CA LYS A 223 23.60 2.06 5.52
C LYS A 223 23.10 1.06 4.49
N THR A 224 23.91 0.90 3.44
CA THR A 224 23.80 -0.20 2.48
C THR A 224 24.75 -1.34 2.86
N ALA A 225 24.30 -2.58 2.68
CA ALA A 225 25.10 -3.79 2.86
C ALA A 225 25.01 -4.69 1.63
N ALA A 226 26.15 -5.11 1.10
CA ALA A 226 26.23 -5.98 -0.06
C ALA A 226 26.10 -7.45 0.33
N SER A 227 25.44 -8.25 -0.51
CA SER A 227 25.36 -9.71 -0.42
C SER A 227 25.43 -10.34 -1.81
N ASP A 228 25.63 -11.64 -1.91
CA ASP A 228 25.65 -12.35 -3.20
C ASP A 228 24.33 -12.22 -3.97
N ALA A 229 23.21 -12.02 -3.26
CA ALA A 229 21.90 -11.83 -3.84
C ALA A 229 21.60 -10.37 -4.25
N GLY A 230 22.45 -9.41 -3.87
CA GLY A 230 22.24 -7.98 -4.13
C GLY A 230 22.52 -7.07 -2.93
N GLU A 231 22.03 -5.84 -2.99
CA GLU A 231 22.18 -4.80 -1.97
C GLU A 231 20.99 -4.77 -1.01
N TRP A 232 21.30 -4.63 0.27
CA TRP A 232 20.34 -4.44 1.34
C TRP A 232 20.43 -3.02 1.85
N PHE A 233 19.28 -2.41 2.10
CA PHE A 233 19.17 -1.09 2.70
C PHE A 233 18.68 -1.26 4.12
N ILE A 234 19.53 -0.88 5.08
CA ILE A 234 19.24 -0.99 6.51
C ILE A 234 18.71 0.35 6.99
N PHE A 235 17.59 0.29 7.69
CA PHE A 235 16.93 1.42 8.31
C PHE A 235 16.76 1.18 9.80
N ARG A 236 16.62 2.28 10.54
CA ARG A 236 16.01 2.26 11.87
C ARG A 236 14.70 3.01 11.83
N PHE A 237 13.70 2.56 12.59
CA PHE A 237 12.40 3.21 12.67
C PHE A 237 11.87 3.28 14.10
N LYS A 238 10.97 4.23 14.36
CA LYS A 238 10.20 4.33 15.62
C LYS A 238 8.73 4.20 15.32
N ALA A 239 8.01 3.60 16.25
CA ALA A 239 6.56 3.66 16.25
C ALA A 239 6.02 3.69 17.68
N SER A 240 4.93 4.43 17.85
CA SER A 240 4.23 4.62 19.13
C SER A 240 3.05 3.65 19.29
N ALA A 241 2.93 2.66 18.41
CA ALA A 241 1.83 1.71 18.45
C ALA A 241 1.86 0.90 19.75
N PRO A 242 0.73 0.78 20.47
CA PRO A 242 0.68 0.11 21.77
C PRO A 242 1.08 -1.37 21.75
N ALA A 243 0.98 -2.03 20.59
CA ALA A 243 1.25 -3.45 20.43
C ALA A 243 2.76 -3.79 20.33
N ILE A 244 3.64 -2.79 20.18
CA ILE A 244 5.08 -3.01 20.03
C ILE A 244 5.77 -3.02 21.40
N PRO A 245 6.75 -3.92 21.63
CA PRO A 245 7.66 -3.81 22.77
C PRO A 245 8.43 -2.49 22.77
N GLU A 246 8.37 -1.74 23.87
CA GLU A 246 9.03 -0.43 24.05
C GLU A 246 8.63 0.60 22.98
N PRO A 247 7.36 1.08 22.98
CA PRO A 247 6.89 2.10 22.04
C PRO A 247 7.78 3.36 22.07
N GLY A 248 8.10 3.88 20.88
CA GLY A 248 8.97 5.04 20.70
C GLY A 248 10.47 4.74 20.71
N ALA A 249 10.90 3.52 21.04
CA ALA A 249 12.29 3.10 20.87
C ALA A 249 12.63 2.84 19.40
N TRP A 250 13.91 3.05 19.02
CA TRP A 250 14.40 2.69 17.70
C TRP A 250 14.42 1.17 17.52
N LYS A 251 13.94 0.71 16.38
CA LYS A 251 13.90 -0.69 15.93
C LYS A 251 14.59 -0.80 14.58
N ALA A 252 14.97 -2.01 14.16
CA ALA A 252 15.67 -2.22 12.90
C ALA A 252 14.73 -2.73 11.80
N GLY A 253 14.94 -2.26 10.58
CA GLY A 253 14.29 -2.82 9.39
C GLY A 253 15.27 -2.90 8.23
N ALA A 254 15.04 -3.81 7.31
CA ALA A 254 15.83 -3.92 6.10
C ALA A 254 14.93 -4.23 4.91
N ALA A 255 15.28 -3.65 3.76
CA ALA A 255 14.65 -3.94 2.48
C ALA A 255 15.70 -4.43 1.48
N GLY A 256 15.34 -5.44 0.69
CA GLY A 256 16.20 -6.06 -0.31
C GLY A 256 16.09 -7.58 -0.36
N PRO A 257 17.06 -8.27 -0.99
CA PRO A 257 18.16 -7.69 -1.74
C PRO A 257 17.67 -7.04 -3.05
N TYR A 258 18.32 -5.97 -3.47
CA TYR A 258 18.10 -5.30 -4.75
C TYR A 258 19.26 -5.58 -5.72
N PRO A 259 19.01 -5.74 -7.04
CA PRO A 259 20.08 -5.99 -8.00
C PRO A 259 21.11 -4.85 -8.04
N ARG A 260 22.42 -5.20 -8.04
CA ARG A 260 23.51 -4.22 -8.16
C ARG A 260 23.57 -3.62 -9.57
N ASN A 261 23.90 -2.33 -9.66
CA ASN A 261 24.09 -1.61 -10.92
C ASN A 261 22.87 -1.65 -11.87
N ALA A 262 21.68 -1.94 -11.33
CA ALA A 262 20.43 -1.85 -12.06
C ALA A 262 19.83 -0.45 -11.92
N GLN A 263 18.86 -0.13 -12.77
CA GLN A 263 17.99 1.02 -12.51
C GLN A 263 17.21 0.79 -11.20
N PRO A 264 16.95 1.85 -10.41
CA PRO A 264 16.13 1.75 -9.20
C PRO A 264 14.81 1.02 -9.49
N THR A 265 14.47 0.08 -8.61
CA THR A 265 13.25 -0.73 -8.71
C THR A 265 12.49 -0.73 -7.40
N ALA A 266 11.16 -0.68 -7.49
CA ALA A 266 10.25 -0.85 -6.36
C ALA A 266 10.01 -2.32 -5.99
N ARG A 267 10.55 -3.25 -6.80
CA ARG A 267 10.42 -4.70 -6.58
C ARG A 267 11.64 -5.21 -5.84
N PRO A 268 11.58 -5.42 -4.52
CA PRO A 268 12.65 -6.09 -3.80
C PRO A 268 12.76 -7.56 -4.24
N GLY A 269 13.87 -8.20 -3.89
CA GLY A 269 13.85 -9.65 -3.67
C GLY A 269 12.93 -10.04 -2.50
N ALA A 270 12.95 -11.30 -2.08
CA ALA A 270 12.02 -11.83 -1.07
C ALA A 270 12.37 -11.44 0.40
N GLY A 271 13.03 -10.32 0.66
CA GLY A 271 13.78 -10.12 1.90
C GLY A 271 13.34 -9.00 2.85
N THR A 272 12.37 -8.15 2.49
CA THR A 272 11.98 -7.01 3.33
C THR A 272 11.35 -7.45 4.64
N ARG A 273 11.92 -7.01 5.77
CA ARG A 273 11.58 -7.47 7.13
C ARG A 273 11.92 -6.42 8.19
N ALA A 274 11.30 -6.57 9.36
CA ALA A 274 11.58 -5.78 10.55
C ALA A 274 11.99 -6.66 11.75
N ASP A 275 12.81 -6.10 12.64
CA ASP A 275 13.26 -6.68 13.91
C ASP A 275 12.90 -5.68 15.02
N PHE A 276 12.01 -6.12 15.91
CA PHE A 276 11.45 -5.30 17.00
C PHE A 276 12.29 -5.33 18.28
N ALA A 277 13.48 -5.95 18.25
CA ALA A 277 14.51 -5.69 19.26
C ALA A 277 14.94 -4.21 19.22
N ALA A 278 15.40 -3.69 20.36
CA ALA A 278 15.97 -2.34 20.42
C ALA A 278 17.16 -2.22 19.46
N TRP A 279 17.23 -1.12 18.71
CA TRP A 279 18.31 -0.84 17.76
C TRP A 279 19.70 -0.88 18.42
N GLU A 280 19.79 -0.42 19.67
CA GLU A 280 21.03 -0.36 20.43
C GLU A 280 21.51 -1.74 20.91
N SER A 281 20.70 -2.79 20.74
CA SER A 281 21.06 -4.16 21.15
C SER A 281 22.08 -4.82 20.23
N ASP A 282 22.32 -4.29 19.03
CA ASP A 282 23.28 -4.83 18.08
C ASP A 282 23.81 -3.78 17.09
N THR A 283 24.78 -4.18 16.30
CA THR A 283 25.24 -3.48 15.10
C THR A 283 24.21 -3.57 13.97
N PRO A 284 24.23 -2.64 12.99
CA PRO A 284 23.39 -2.73 11.79
C PRO A 284 23.52 -4.09 11.08
N GLU A 285 24.73 -4.63 11.00
CA GLU A 285 25.03 -5.92 10.37
C GLU A 285 24.41 -7.09 11.15
N GLY A 286 24.48 -7.05 12.47
CA GLY A 286 23.89 -8.08 13.33
C GLY A 286 22.36 -8.13 13.22
N HIS A 287 21.70 -6.96 13.19
CA HIS A 287 20.28 -6.87 12.84
C HIS A 287 19.99 -7.46 11.45
N LEU A 288 20.77 -7.09 10.42
CA LEU A 288 20.58 -7.62 9.08
C LEU A 288 20.76 -9.15 9.03
N GLN A 289 21.72 -9.72 9.75
CA GLN A 289 21.93 -11.17 9.82
C GLN A 289 20.70 -11.90 10.38
N ARG A 290 20.09 -11.38 11.45
CA ARG A 290 18.83 -11.91 12.00
C ARG A 290 17.70 -11.81 11.00
N LEU A 291 17.51 -10.65 10.38
CA LEU A 291 16.45 -10.40 9.42
C LEU A 291 16.51 -11.38 8.25
N ARG A 292 17.71 -11.65 7.73
CA ARG A 292 17.94 -12.62 6.64
C ARG A 292 17.62 -14.08 7.00
N GLY A 293 17.31 -14.37 8.27
CA GLY A 293 17.02 -15.72 8.75
C GLY A 293 18.27 -16.58 8.94
N GLY A 294 19.42 -15.96 9.20
CA GLY A 294 20.63 -16.71 9.53
C GLY A 294 20.50 -17.37 10.89
N ASP A 295 20.70 -18.69 10.95
CA ASP A 295 21.19 -19.36 12.15
C ASP A 295 22.32 -18.49 12.72
N ALA A 296 22.25 -18.22 14.03
CA ALA A 296 23.33 -17.51 14.72
C ALA A 296 24.65 -18.22 14.40
N ALA A 297 25.47 -17.61 13.56
CA ALA A 297 26.86 -18.02 13.45
C ALA A 297 27.42 -17.86 14.86
N THR A 298 27.72 -18.99 15.50
CA THR A 298 28.42 -19.04 16.77
C THR A 298 29.60 -18.08 16.67
N PRO A 299 29.73 -17.08 17.57
CA PRO A 299 30.86 -16.18 17.51
C PRO A 299 32.13 -17.03 17.60
N ALA A 300 32.97 -16.93 16.58
CA ALA A 300 34.32 -17.47 16.64
C ALA A 300 34.97 -16.88 17.90
N ALA A 301 35.38 -17.76 18.80
CA ALA A 301 36.12 -17.39 19.99
C ALA A 301 37.30 -16.49 19.56
N GLN A 302 37.33 -15.27 20.10
CA GLN A 302 38.50 -14.42 19.98
C GLN A 302 39.65 -15.06 20.79
N PRO A 303 40.91 -14.98 20.30
CA PRO A 303 42.06 -15.57 20.96
C PRO A 303 42.38 -14.92 22.31
#